data_AF-A0A2G8KV79-F1
#
_entry.id   AF-A0A2G8KV79-F1
#
_cell.length_a   1.000
_cell.length_b   1.000
_cell.length_c   1.000
_cell.angle_alpha   90.00
_cell.angle_beta   90.00
_cell.angle_gamma   90.00
#
_symmetry.space_group_name_H-M   'P 1'
#
loop_
_entity.id
_entity.type
_entity.pdbx_description
1 polymer ?
#
loop_
_entity_poly.entity_id
_entity_poly.type
_entity_poly.pdbx_seq_one_letter_code
_entity_poly.pdbx_strand_id
1 'polypeptide(L)'
;MFQKRVGGSVSFYETWNNYRDGFGDLNSSFWLGNEKLHVISAQRDHQLRIDIWFNNTNDDSAYLHYNLFRVSSEATQYEITLGSYTGSFEYDYMDYHRDMKFSTYDQDNDLAGHNCAHTQYHPGGWWFNGCLSVQLNGIYGAPWDTGICLFQRITRDKNCSVAAVVMKMKPL
;
A
#
# COMPACT_ATOMS: atom_id res chain seq x y z
N MET A 1 -2.95 -12.76 4.94
CA MET A 1 -2.07 -11.57 5.01
C MET A 1 -1.24 -11.56 3.75
N PHE A 2 -1.00 -10.39 3.15
CA PHE A 2 -0.19 -10.29 1.94
C PHE A 2 0.88 -9.21 1.98
N GLN A 3 0.77 -8.29 2.94
CA GLN A 3 1.83 -7.36 3.25
C GLN A 3 1.94 -7.25 4.76
N LYS A 4 3.18 -7.19 5.23
CA LYS A 4 3.52 -6.87 6.62
C LYS A 4 4.73 -5.95 6.60
N ARG A 5 4.62 -4.86 7.36
CA ARG A 5 5.74 -3.98 7.72
C ARG A 5 5.86 -4.03 9.23
N VAL A 6 6.98 -4.55 9.70
CA VAL A 6 7.41 -4.52 11.10
C VAL A 6 8.92 -4.34 11.08
N GLY A 7 9.39 -3.21 11.60
CA GLY A 7 10.80 -2.82 11.55
C GLY A 7 11.29 -2.42 10.14
N GLY A 8 12.48 -1.83 10.06
CA GLY A 8 13.04 -1.25 8.84
C GLY A 8 14.10 -2.09 8.11
N SER A 9 14.22 -3.39 8.42
CA SER A 9 15.33 -4.21 7.91
C SER A 9 15.14 -4.72 6.46
N VAL A 10 13.92 -4.72 5.94
CA VAL A 10 13.61 -5.17 4.57
C VAL A 10 13.34 -3.94 3.71
N SER A 11 14.10 -3.78 2.63
CA SER A 11 13.84 -2.76 1.61
C SER A 11 12.52 -3.08 0.89
N PHE A 12 11.71 -2.06 0.68
CA PHE A 12 10.54 -2.12 -0.20
C PHE A 12 10.76 -1.28 -1.46
N TYR A 13 11.93 -0.65 -1.62
CA TYR A 13 12.34 -0.03 -2.87
C TYR A 13 12.84 -1.11 -3.84
N GLU A 14 11.89 -1.81 -4.44
CA GLU A 14 12.11 -3.04 -5.20
C GLU A 14 11.60 -2.92 -6.64
N THR A 15 12.13 -3.77 -7.53
CA THR A 15 11.77 -3.82 -8.96
C THR A 15 10.33 -4.30 -9.19
N TRP A 16 9.81 -4.06 -10.40
CA TRP A 16 8.54 -4.64 -10.85
C TRP A 16 8.52 -6.17 -10.67
N ASN A 17 9.57 -6.85 -11.10
CA ASN A 17 9.66 -8.31 -11.01
C ASN A 17 9.64 -8.81 -9.55
N ASN A 18 10.30 -8.10 -8.63
CA ASN A 18 10.25 -8.46 -7.21
C ASN A 18 8.84 -8.21 -6.64
N TYR A 19 8.18 -7.12 -7.01
CA TYR A 19 6.79 -6.88 -6.62
C TYR A 19 5.80 -7.88 -7.23
N ARG A 20 6.05 -8.36 -8.46
CA ARG A 20 5.31 -9.44 -9.10
C ARG A 20 5.43 -10.74 -8.32
N ASP A 21 6.66 -11.17 -8.06
CA ASP A 21 6.97 -12.50 -7.53
C ASP A 21 6.83 -12.56 -6.00
N GLY A 22 7.01 -11.43 -5.32
CA GLY A 22 7.04 -11.29 -3.87
C GLY A 22 8.46 -11.31 -3.30
N PHE A 23 8.65 -10.71 -2.13
CA PHE A 23 9.94 -10.59 -1.45
C PHE A 23 9.79 -10.45 0.06
N GLY A 24 10.90 -10.55 0.78
CA GLY A 24 10.97 -10.45 2.24
C GLY A 24 10.81 -11.80 2.94
N ASP A 25 10.46 -11.76 4.23
CA ASP A 25 10.31 -12.94 5.09
C ASP A 25 8.94 -12.90 5.78
N LEU A 26 8.18 -13.99 5.63
CA LEU A 26 6.85 -14.17 6.22
C LEU A 26 6.84 -14.04 7.76
N ASN A 27 7.98 -14.27 8.41
CA ASN A 27 8.14 -14.09 9.85
C ASN A 27 8.38 -12.62 10.24
N SER A 28 8.81 -11.76 9.30
CA SER A 28 9.10 -10.34 9.53
C SER A 28 8.30 -9.43 8.58
N SER A 29 8.97 -8.66 7.73
CA SER A 29 8.37 -7.80 6.70
C SER A 29 8.41 -8.47 5.33
N PHE A 30 7.31 -8.44 4.60
CA PHE A 30 7.21 -9.06 3.28
C PHE A 30 6.13 -8.43 2.40
N TRP A 31 6.26 -8.67 1.10
CA TRP A 31 5.21 -8.51 0.09
C TRP A 31 4.96 -9.86 -0.58
N LEU A 32 3.71 -10.33 -0.59
CA LEU A 32 3.38 -11.68 -1.06
C LEU A 32 3.63 -11.89 -2.56
N GLY A 33 3.56 -10.82 -3.35
CA GLY A 33 3.66 -10.83 -4.81
C GLY A 33 2.33 -10.48 -5.48
N ASN A 34 2.36 -9.55 -6.44
CA ASN A 34 1.20 -9.08 -7.16
C ASN A 34 0.51 -10.20 -7.95
N GLU A 35 1.28 -11.13 -8.50
CA GLU A 35 0.69 -12.25 -9.25
C GLU A 35 -0.12 -13.17 -8.32
N LYS A 36 0.36 -13.42 -7.11
CA LYS A 36 -0.39 -14.18 -6.10
C LYS A 36 -1.65 -13.43 -5.65
N LEU A 37 -1.57 -12.11 -5.51
CA LEU A 37 -2.73 -11.26 -5.19
C LEU A 37 -3.79 -11.33 -6.29
N HIS A 38 -3.38 -11.23 -7.55
CA HIS A 38 -4.26 -11.38 -8.70
C HIS A 38 -4.97 -12.73 -8.67
N VAL A 39 -4.22 -13.83 -8.65
CA VAL A 39 -4.76 -15.20 -8.67
C VAL A 39 -5.74 -15.45 -7.52
N ILE A 40 -5.43 -15.00 -6.30
CA ILE A 40 -6.32 -15.21 -5.14
C ILE A 40 -7.59 -14.36 -5.25
N SER A 41 -7.46 -13.07 -5.60
CA SER A 41 -8.59 -12.14 -5.66
C SER A 41 -9.49 -12.34 -6.89
N ALA A 42 -9.00 -13.01 -7.94
CA ALA A 42 -9.78 -13.37 -9.12
C ALA A 42 -10.70 -14.60 -8.89
N GLN A 43 -10.40 -15.45 -7.90
CA GLN A 43 -11.19 -16.67 -7.65
C GLN A 43 -12.57 -16.37 -7.06
N ARG A 44 -12.69 -15.29 -6.27
CA ARG A 44 -13.91 -14.82 -5.63
C ARG A 44 -13.66 -13.45 -5.01
N ASP A 45 -14.74 -12.78 -4.63
CA ASP A 45 -14.63 -11.50 -3.93
C ASP A 45 -14.00 -11.66 -2.56
N HIS A 46 -13.14 -10.71 -2.23
CA HIS A 46 -12.48 -10.60 -0.94
C HIS A 46 -12.73 -9.20 -0.38
N GLN A 47 -12.75 -9.09 0.94
CA GLN A 47 -12.63 -7.83 1.65
C GLN A 47 -11.16 -7.54 1.99
N LEU A 48 -10.77 -6.27 2.05
CA LEU A 48 -9.45 -5.81 2.49
C LEU A 48 -9.53 -5.24 3.91
N ARG A 49 -8.52 -5.55 4.71
CA ARG A 49 -8.26 -4.95 6.02
C ARG A 49 -6.81 -4.50 6.08
N ILE A 50 -6.60 -3.24 6.42
CA ILE A 50 -5.30 -2.63 6.70
C ILE A 50 -5.29 -2.26 8.18
N ASP A 51 -4.44 -2.91 8.97
CA ASP A 51 -4.21 -2.53 10.37
C ASP A 51 -2.92 -1.72 10.46
N ILE A 52 -2.97 -0.61 11.20
CA ILE A 52 -1.88 0.37 11.34
C ILE A 52 -1.67 0.60 12.83
N TRP A 53 -0.41 0.51 13.27
CA TRP A 53 0.00 0.86 14.64
C TRP A 53 0.90 2.08 14.60
N PHE A 54 0.75 2.98 15.58
CA PHE A 54 1.55 4.20 15.68
C PHE A 54 2.55 4.13 16.83
N ASN A 55 3.64 4.89 16.74
CA ASN A 55 4.69 4.99 17.76
C ASN A 55 4.23 5.75 19.02
N ASN A 56 3.03 6.34 19.02
CA ASN A 56 2.68 7.42 19.94
C ASN A 56 2.17 6.94 21.32
N THR A 57 1.75 5.68 21.48
CA THR A 57 1.51 4.99 22.76
C THR A 57 1.13 3.53 22.48
N ASN A 58 1.26 2.64 23.47
CA ASN A 58 1.09 1.17 23.33
C ASN A 58 -0.29 0.68 22.84
N ASP A 59 -1.29 1.56 22.65
CA ASP A 59 -2.65 1.21 22.24
C ASP A 59 -3.19 2.03 21.04
N ASP A 60 -2.39 2.91 20.43
CA ASP A 60 -2.86 3.71 19.30
C ASP A 60 -2.76 2.89 17.99
N SER A 61 -3.86 2.21 17.67
CA SER A 61 -4.02 1.46 16.44
C SER A 61 -5.25 1.91 15.69
N ALA A 62 -5.15 1.92 14.37
CA ALA A 62 -6.22 2.30 13.47
C ALA A 62 -6.35 1.28 12.35
N TYR A 63 -7.46 1.37 11.62
CA TYR A 63 -7.66 0.52 10.47
C TYR A 63 -8.41 1.18 9.33
N LEU A 64 -8.17 0.63 8.15
CA LEU A 64 -8.97 0.84 6.95
C LEU A 64 -9.57 -0.51 6.54
N HIS A 65 -10.84 -0.49 6.14
CA HIS A 65 -11.56 -1.66 5.68
C HIS A 65 -12.32 -1.36 4.40
N TYR A 66 -12.28 -2.30 3.46
CA TYR A 66 -13.00 -2.22 2.20
C TYR A 66 -13.75 -3.52 1.97
N ASN A 67 -15.04 -3.44 1.66
CA ASN A 67 -15.90 -4.61 1.46
C ASN A 67 -15.66 -5.33 0.11
N LEU A 68 -14.79 -4.80 -0.75
CA LEU A 68 -14.31 -5.44 -1.97
C LEU A 68 -12.83 -5.10 -2.18
N PHE A 69 -12.06 -6.08 -2.62
CA PHE A 69 -10.66 -5.97 -2.99
C PHE A 69 -10.35 -6.93 -4.13
N ARG A 70 -9.93 -6.38 -5.26
CA ARG A 70 -9.42 -7.14 -6.41
C ARG A 70 -8.14 -6.50 -6.93
N VAL A 71 -7.26 -7.35 -7.44
CA VAL A 71 -6.06 -6.95 -8.18
C VAL A 71 -6.16 -7.57 -9.56
N SER A 72 -6.10 -6.73 -10.59
CA SER A 72 -6.16 -7.18 -11.98
C SER A 72 -4.88 -7.92 -12.40
N SER A 73 -4.84 -8.43 -13.63
CA SER A 73 -3.68 -9.18 -14.14
C SER A 73 -2.45 -8.29 -14.40
N GLU A 74 -1.29 -8.89 -14.65
CA GLU A 74 -0.10 -8.17 -15.10
C GLU A 74 -0.33 -7.37 -16.40
N ALA A 75 -1.15 -7.91 -17.32
CA ALA A 75 -1.49 -7.24 -18.59
C ALA A 75 -2.22 -5.90 -18.39
N THR A 76 -2.88 -5.74 -17.25
CA THR A 76 -3.56 -4.53 -16.78
C THR A 76 -2.82 -3.88 -15.61
N GLN A 77 -1.51 -4.18 -15.48
CA GLN A 77 -0.58 -3.58 -14.52
C GLN A 77 -1.07 -3.67 -13.07
N TYR A 78 -1.73 -4.77 -12.70
CA TYR A 78 -2.18 -5.03 -11.34
C TYR A 78 -3.07 -3.91 -10.76
N GLU A 79 -3.88 -3.24 -11.60
CA GLU A 79 -4.90 -2.27 -11.19
C GLU A 79 -5.72 -2.75 -9.98
N ILE A 80 -5.91 -1.86 -9.00
CA ILE A 80 -6.64 -2.16 -7.76
C ILE A 80 -8.11 -1.74 -7.85
N THR A 81 -9.01 -2.65 -7.50
CA THR A 81 -10.43 -2.32 -7.29
C THR A 81 -10.75 -2.40 -5.80
N LEU A 82 -11.35 -1.34 -5.26
CA LEU A 82 -11.78 -1.26 -3.86
C LEU A 82 -13.28 -1.00 -3.76
N GLY A 83 -13.93 -1.63 -2.77
CA GLY A 83 -15.32 -1.37 -2.43
C GLY A 83 -15.51 -0.17 -1.51
N SER A 84 -16.67 -0.12 -0.85
CA SER A 84 -16.99 0.93 0.12
C SER A 84 -16.05 0.86 1.33
N TYR A 85 -15.57 2.03 1.75
CA TYR A 85 -14.70 2.19 2.90
C TYR A 85 -15.48 2.23 4.22
N THR A 86 -14.96 1.56 5.24
CA THR A 86 -15.22 1.83 6.66
C THR A 86 -13.89 1.78 7.42
N GLY A 87 -13.79 2.43 8.58
CA GLY A 87 -12.51 2.48 9.27
C GLY A 87 -12.49 3.31 10.54
N SER A 88 -11.30 3.44 11.12
CA SER A 88 -11.03 4.30 12.26
C SER A 88 -11.03 5.79 11.91
N PHE A 89 -10.87 6.14 10.62
CA PHE A 89 -10.77 7.52 10.16
C PHE A 89 -12.04 7.95 9.43
N GLU A 90 -12.43 9.21 9.59
CA GLU A 90 -13.49 9.81 8.76
C GLU A 90 -13.07 9.94 7.28
N TYR A 91 -11.77 10.05 7.03
CA TYR A 91 -11.19 10.16 5.69
C TYR A 91 -10.73 8.81 5.14
N ASP A 92 -11.13 8.47 3.92
CA ASP A 92 -10.64 7.30 3.19
C ASP A 92 -9.27 7.59 2.55
N TYR A 93 -8.21 7.09 3.17
CA TYR A 93 -6.84 7.30 2.68
C TYR A 93 -6.51 6.53 1.39
N MET A 94 -7.25 5.48 1.01
CA MET A 94 -7.03 4.77 -0.26
C MET A 94 -7.92 5.28 -1.39
N ASP A 95 -8.85 6.20 -1.12
CA ASP A 95 -9.78 6.70 -2.15
C ASP A 95 -9.06 7.26 -3.38
N TYR A 96 -7.95 7.97 -3.15
CA TYR A 96 -7.14 8.53 -4.23
C TYR A 96 -6.42 7.48 -5.08
N HIS A 97 -6.35 6.24 -4.59
CA HIS A 97 -5.66 5.12 -5.20
C HIS A 97 -6.61 4.13 -5.88
N ARG A 98 -7.93 4.37 -5.84
CA ARG A 98 -8.92 3.52 -6.51
C ARG A 98 -8.68 3.47 -8.01
N ASP A 99 -8.78 2.27 -8.57
CA ASP A 99 -8.67 1.99 -10.00
C ASP A 99 -7.32 2.44 -10.60
N MET A 100 -6.30 2.65 -9.74
CA MET A 100 -4.95 2.98 -10.18
C MET A 100 -4.16 1.72 -10.46
N LYS A 101 -3.27 1.81 -11.45
CA LYS A 101 -2.29 0.77 -11.78
C LYS A 101 -1.17 0.76 -10.75
N PHE A 102 -0.55 -0.40 -10.57
CA PHE A 102 0.64 -0.50 -9.74
C PHE A 102 1.83 0.12 -10.48
N SER A 103 2.69 0.85 -9.77
CA SER A 103 3.95 1.37 -10.32
C SER A 103 5.12 1.03 -9.40
N THR A 104 6.29 0.87 -10.01
CA THR A 104 7.61 0.73 -9.35
C THR A 104 8.60 1.69 -10.01
N TYR A 105 9.80 1.81 -9.44
CA TYR A 105 10.79 2.76 -9.97
C TYR A 105 11.26 2.43 -11.39
N ASP A 106 11.16 1.17 -11.79
CA ASP A 106 11.53 0.64 -13.11
C ASP A 106 10.32 0.46 -14.05
N GLN A 107 9.09 0.68 -13.56
CA GLN A 107 7.87 0.62 -14.36
C GLN A 107 6.83 1.66 -13.89
N ASP A 108 6.79 2.78 -14.61
CA ASP A 108 5.87 3.90 -14.36
C ASP A 108 4.53 3.67 -15.06
N ASN A 109 3.48 3.46 -14.26
CA ASN A 109 2.10 3.34 -14.72
C ASN A 109 1.16 4.34 -14.01
N ASP A 110 1.71 5.35 -13.35
CA ASP A 110 0.93 6.33 -12.60
C ASP A 110 0.42 7.48 -13.50
N LEU A 111 -0.28 8.46 -12.92
CA LEU A 111 -0.91 9.55 -13.67
C LEU A 111 -0.10 10.86 -13.62
N ALA A 112 1.05 10.88 -12.95
CA ALA A 112 1.88 12.07 -12.87
C ALA A 112 2.73 12.25 -14.13
N GLY A 113 3.26 13.47 -14.31
CA GLY A 113 4.25 13.76 -15.36
C GLY A 113 5.67 13.25 -15.04
N HIS A 114 5.84 12.51 -13.94
CA HIS A 114 7.09 11.94 -13.46
C HIS A 114 6.77 10.65 -12.70
N ASN A 115 7.74 9.73 -12.60
CA ASN A 115 7.53 8.48 -11.88
C ASN A 115 7.45 8.73 -10.36
N CYS A 116 6.26 8.54 -9.78
CA CYS A 116 6.03 8.71 -8.34
C CYS A 116 6.86 7.75 -7.48
N ALA A 117 7.15 6.54 -7.99
CA ALA A 117 7.92 5.52 -7.31
C ALA A 117 9.45 5.77 -7.33
N HIS A 118 9.92 6.84 -7.97
CA HIS A 118 11.34 7.18 -7.99
C HIS A 118 11.86 7.47 -6.56
N THR A 119 13.13 7.14 -6.30
CA THR A 119 13.72 7.21 -4.95
C THR A 119 13.69 8.60 -4.31
N GLN A 120 13.59 9.67 -5.12
CA GLN A 120 13.56 11.06 -4.66
C GLN A 120 12.15 11.52 -4.24
N TYR A 121 11.11 10.75 -4.59
CA TYR A 121 9.73 11.07 -4.27
C TYR A 121 9.22 10.04 -3.26
N HIS A 122 8.69 8.91 -3.74
CA HIS A 122 7.99 7.93 -2.92
C HIS A 122 8.56 6.52 -3.13
N PRO A 123 9.79 6.23 -2.65
CA PRO A 123 10.44 4.93 -2.82
C PRO A 123 9.53 3.78 -2.36
N GLY A 124 9.25 2.90 -3.31
CA GLY A 124 8.50 1.66 -3.12
C GLY A 124 7.49 1.45 -4.24
N GLY A 125 6.94 0.24 -4.31
CA GLY A 125 5.85 -0.08 -5.23
C GLY A 125 4.49 0.24 -4.63
N TRP A 126 3.60 0.88 -5.38
CA TRP A 126 2.25 1.20 -4.93
C TRP A 126 1.30 1.45 -6.10
N TRP A 127 0.00 1.48 -5.80
CA TRP A 127 -1.03 1.95 -6.74
C TRP A 127 -1.05 3.49 -6.77
N PHE A 128 0.02 4.10 -7.26
CA PHE A 128 0.17 5.56 -7.28
C PHE A 128 -0.85 6.22 -8.23
N ASN A 129 -1.26 7.44 -7.86
CA ASN A 129 -2.03 8.34 -8.71
C ASN A 129 -1.12 9.48 -9.17
N GLY A 130 -1.21 10.67 -8.57
CA GLY A 130 -0.30 11.78 -8.85
C GLY A 130 0.04 12.63 -7.60
N CYS A 131 0.66 12.09 -6.55
CA CYS A 131 1.21 10.73 -6.43
C CYS A 131 0.46 9.86 -5.42
N LEU A 132 0.17 10.38 -4.21
CA LEU A 132 -0.43 9.56 -3.15
C LEU A 132 -1.18 10.37 -2.09
N SER A 133 -2.09 9.69 -1.40
CA SER A 133 -2.58 10.04 -0.06
C SER A 133 -2.07 9.09 1.02
N VAL A 134 -1.67 7.88 0.65
CA VAL A 134 -0.99 6.94 1.54
C VAL A 134 -0.08 6.04 0.72
N GLN A 135 1.08 5.68 1.27
CA GLN A 135 1.92 4.63 0.70
C GLN A 135 2.50 3.82 1.87
N LEU A 136 2.12 2.55 1.92
CA LEU A 136 2.43 1.67 3.06
C LEU A 136 3.71 0.86 2.82
N ASN A 137 4.36 1.09 1.67
CA ASN A 137 5.59 0.44 1.21
C ASN A 137 6.83 1.36 1.34
N GLY A 138 6.71 2.48 2.05
CA GLY A 138 7.77 3.50 2.15
C GLY A 138 8.81 3.18 3.21
N ILE A 139 9.68 4.15 3.46
CA ILE A 139 10.80 4.04 4.40
C ILE A 139 10.34 4.36 5.82
N TYR A 140 10.66 3.51 6.78
CA TYR A 140 10.32 3.76 8.19
C TYR A 140 11.04 5.00 8.74
N GLY A 141 10.30 5.85 9.45
CA GLY A 141 10.84 7.05 10.11
C GLY A 141 11.29 8.15 9.14
N ALA A 142 11.09 7.99 7.84
CA ALA A 142 11.39 9.02 6.85
C ALA A 142 10.28 10.08 6.79
N PRO A 143 10.57 11.28 6.24
CA PRO A 143 9.57 12.33 6.08
C PRO A 143 8.42 11.94 5.14
N TRP A 144 7.39 12.79 5.05
CA TRP A 144 6.13 12.49 4.34
C TRP A 144 6.25 12.12 2.86
N ASP A 145 7.31 12.59 2.21
CA ASP A 145 7.61 12.26 0.82
C ASP A 145 8.07 10.80 0.72
N THR A 146 9.03 10.40 1.53
CA THR A 146 9.72 9.11 1.35
C THR A 146 9.26 8.02 2.31
N GLY A 147 8.48 8.38 3.32
CA GLY A 147 8.13 7.53 4.44
C GLY A 147 6.75 6.89 4.39
N ILE A 148 6.47 6.05 5.39
CA ILE A 148 5.15 5.46 5.60
C ILE A 148 4.27 6.47 6.32
N CYS A 149 3.49 7.23 5.55
CA CYS A 149 2.69 8.32 6.07
C CYS A 149 1.25 8.30 5.56
N LEU A 150 0.33 8.73 6.44
CA LEU A 150 -1.05 9.01 6.11
C LEU A 150 -1.16 10.51 5.83
N PHE A 151 -1.50 10.87 4.59
CA PHE A 151 -1.65 12.25 4.14
C PHE A 151 -3.11 12.59 3.84
N GLN A 152 -3.66 13.51 4.63
CA GLN A 152 -5.03 13.98 4.49
C GLN A 152 -5.05 15.10 3.44
N ARG A 153 -5.59 14.83 2.24
CA ARG A 153 -5.47 15.75 1.09
C ARG A 153 -6.22 17.08 1.24
N ILE A 154 -7.23 17.15 2.12
CA ILE A 154 -8.06 18.34 2.40
C ILE A 154 -7.39 19.24 3.44
N THR A 155 -7.08 18.71 4.63
CA THR A 155 -6.47 19.48 5.73
C THR A 155 -4.97 19.65 5.57
N ARG A 156 -4.34 18.84 4.71
CA ARG A 156 -2.90 18.74 4.50
C ARG A 156 -2.12 18.16 5.69
N ASP A 157 -2.83 17.55 6.64
CA ASP A 157 -2.22 16.87 7.78
C ASP A 157 -1.45 15.63 7.32
N LYS A 158 -0.33 15.38 8.00
CA LYS A 158 0.59 14.27 7.72
C LYS A 158 0.86 13.53 9.01
N ASN A 159 0.52 12.26 9.05
CA ASN A 159 0.91 11.38 10.15
C ASN A 159 1.91 10.33 9.65
N CYS A 160 3.17 10.51 10.05
CA CYS A 160 4.28 9.62 9.72
C CYS A 160 4.74 8.75 10.91
N SER A 161 3.98 8.71 12.00
CA SER A 161 4.37 7.94 13.20
C SER A 161 4.06 6.45 13.10
N VAL A 162 3.91 5.91 11.89
CA VAL A 162 3.56 4.51 11.66
C VAL A 162 4.67 3.59 12.14
N ALA A 163 4.35 2.72 13.10
CA ALA A 163 5.23 1.72 13.71
C ALA A 163 5.15 0.38 12.98
N ALA A 164 3.94 -0.04 12.60
CA ALA A 164 3.70 -1.30 11.91
C ALA A 164 2.47 -1.19 11.01
N VAL A 165 2.46 -1.99 9.95
CA VAL A 165 1.33 -2.10 9.02
C VAL A 165 1.14 -3.54 8.64
N VAL A 166 -0.12 -3.97 8.57
CA VAL A 166 -0.50 -5.28 8.04
C VAL A 166 -1.64 -5.12 7.06
N MET A 167 -1.46 -5.61 5.83
CA MET A 167 -2.54 -5.74 4.85
C MET A 167 -2.95 -7.20 4.71
N LYS A 168 -4.25 -7.47 4.84
CA LYS A 168 -4.82 -8.81 4.73
C LYS A 168 -6.16 -8.78 4.00
N MET A 169 -6.39 -9.82 3.21
CA MET A 169 -7.65 -10.07 2.54
C MET A 169 -8.34 -11.29 3.13
N LYS A 170 -9.67 -11.30 3.11
CA LYS A 170 -10.51 -12.41 3.56
C LYS A 170 -11.61 -12.63 2.51
N PRO A 171 -11.92 -13.87 2.11
CA PRO A 171 -13.07 -14.13 1.24
C PRO A 171 -14.36 -13.53 1.81
N LEU A 172 -15.22 -13.04 0.92
CA LEU A 172 -16.62 -12.72 1.28
C LEU A 172 -17.42 -14.00 1.49
#